data_AF-A0A2P7R7W5-F1
#
_entry.id   AF-A0A2P7R7W5-F1
#
_cell.length_a   1.000
_cell.length_b   1.000
_cell.length_c   1.000
_cell.angle_alpha   90.00
_cell.angle_beta   90.00
_cell.angle_gamma   90.00
#
_symmetry.space_group_name_H-M   'P 1'
#
loop_
_entity.id
_entity.type
_entity.pdbx_description
1 polymer ?
#
loop_
_entity_poly.entity_id
_entity_poly.type
_entity_poly.pdbx_seq_one_letter_code
_entity_poly.pdbx_strand_id
1 'polypeptide(L)'
;MTPLDELSELDTRLLAALQQPDSLEPGWLDQQLARRAALLARVIEQAQVSAEQASELVARSRRVKEAAEQTRQWFADRLARMQKGRRSVKAYQNIKRNQE
;
A
#
# COMPACT_ATOMS: atom_id res chain seq x y z
N MET A 1 -16.63 4.39 20.62
CA MET A 1 -15.52 3.75 19.87
C MET A 1 -14.24 4.35 20.38
N THR A 2 -13.23 3.55 20.74
CA THR A 2 -11.95 4.09 21.23
C THR A 2 -11.02 4.42 20.05
N PRO A 3 -10.01 5.29 20.23
CA PRO A 3 -9.00 5.53 19.20
C PRO A 3 -8.28 4.26 18.73
N LEU A 4 -8.13 3.26 19.62
CA LEU A 4 -7.53 1.97 19.30
C LEU A 4 -8.45 1.13 18.40
N ASP A 5 -9.77 1.15 18.63
CA ASP A 5 -10.75 0.45 17.79
C ASP A 5 -10.81 1.07 16.39
N GLU A 6 -10.85 2.40 16.30
CA GLU A 6 -10.81 3.14 15.04
C GLU A 6 -9.55 2.82 14.24
N LEU A 7 -8.41 2.74 14.93
CA LEU A 7 -7.13 2.41 14.31
C LEU A 7 -7.12 0.95 13.81
N SER A 8 -7.69 0.02 14.56
CA SER A 8 -7.79 -1.40 14.15
C SER A 8 -8.66 -1.58 12.91
N GLU A 9 -9.79 -0.88 12.85
CA GLU A 9 -10.68 -0.89 11.68
C GLU A 9 -9.99 -0.28 10.46
N LEU A 10 -9.31 0.85 10.65
CA LEU A 10 -8.54 1.50 9.59
C LEU A 10 -7.42 0.62 9.06
N ASP A 11 -6.65 -0.02 9.95
CA ASP A 11 -5.59 -0.96 9.58
C ASP A 11 -6.15 -2.12 8.75
N THR A 12 -7.31 -2.64 9.11
CA THR A 12 -7.99 -3.72 8.38
C THR A 12 -8.37 -3.29 6.97
N ARG A 13 -8.94 -2.08 6.81
CA ARG A 13 -9.28 -1.52 5.49
C ARG A 13 -8.04 -1.27 4.64
N LEU A 14 -6.97 -0.75 5.24
CA LEU A 14 -5.68 -0.55 4.55
C LEU A 14 -5.10 -1.87 4.05
N LEU A 15 -5.09 -2.91 4.89
CA LEU A 15 -4.63 -4.23 4.49
C LEU A 15 -5.44 -4.81 3.32
N ALA A 16 -6.76 -4.70 3.37
CA ALA A 16 -7.63 -5.16 2.30
C ALA A 16 -7.37 -4.41 0.97
N ALA A 17 -7.16 -3.09 1.04
CA ALA A 17 -6.85 -2.28 -0.14
C ALA A 17 -5.47 -2.63 -0.73
N LEU A 18 -4.45 -2.82 0.11
CA LEU A 18 -3.09 -3.18 -0.33
C LEU A 18 -3.03 -4.58 -0.97
N GLN A 19 -3.94 -5.48 -0.62
CA GLN A 19 -4.12 -6.78 -1.28
C GLN A 19 -4.75 -6.69 -2.68
N GLN A 20 -5.26 -5.52 -3.07
CA GLN A 20 -5.85 -5.26 -4.38
C GLN A 20 -5.14 -4.09 -5.09
N PRO A 21 -3.86 -4.24 -5.49
CA PRO A 21 -3.05 -3.15 -6.05
C PRO A 21 -3.68 -2.44 -7.25
N ASP A 22 -4.42 -3.19 -8.09
CA ASP A 22 -5.10 -2.66 -9.27
C ASP A 22 -6.19 -1.62 -8.95
N SER A 23 -6.81 -1.70 -7.77
CA SER A 23 -7.89 -0.82 -7.33
C SER A 23 -7.41 0.28 -6.38
N LEU A 24 -6.10 0.38 -6.16
CA LEU A 24 -5.52 1.27 -5.18
C LEU A 24 -5.49 2.71 -5.69
N GLU A 25 -6.45 3.51 -5.25
CA GLU A 25 -6.52 4.94 -5.53
C GLU A 25 -5.45 5.71 -4.71
N PRO A 26 -4.48 6.39 -5.34
CA PRO A 26 -3.38 7.05 -4.63
C PRO A 26 -3.85 8.11 -3.63
N GLY A 27 -4.81 8.96 -4.05
CA GLY A 27 -5.34 10.01 -3.18
C GLY A 27 -6.11 9.46 -1.98
N TRP A 28 -6.75 8.29 -2.11
CA TRP A 28 -7.40 7.62 -0.99
C TRP A 28 -6.37 7.08 0.02
N LEU A 29 -5.29 6.47 -0.48
CA LEU A 29 -4.25 5.89 0.36
C LEU A 29 -3.57 6.97 1.22
N ASP A 30 -3.20 8.09 0.62
CA ASP A 30 -2.58 9.22 1.34
C ASP A 30 -3.48 9.75 2.46
N GLN A 31 -4.79 9.89 2.18
CA GLN A 31 -5.77 10.31 3.18
C GLN A 31 -5.89 9.30 4.33
N GLN A 32 -5.93 7.99 4.03
CA GLN A 32 -6.00 6.96 5.07
C GLN A 32 -4.72 6.90 5.91
N LEU A 33 -3.55 7.07 5.30
CA LEU A 33 -2.27 7.10 6.03
C LEU A 33 -2.16 8.34 6.94
N ALA A 34 -2.59 9.50 6.48
CA ALA A 34 -2.68 10.70 7.31
C ALA A 34 -3.65 10.51 8.49
N ARG A 35 -4.82 9.92 8.23
CA ARG A 35 -5.79 9.56 9.28
C ARG A 35 -5.19 8.58 10.29
N ARG A 36 -4.45 7.58 9.82
CA ARG A 36 -3.77 6.59 10.65
C ARG A 36 -2.74 7.23 11.56
N ALA A 37 -1.92 8.16 11.03
CA ALA A 37 -0.94 8.90 11.81
C ALA A 37 -1.60 9.73 12.92
N ALA A 38 -2.71 10.41 12.61
CA ALA A 38 -3.47 11.17 13.61
C ALA A 38 -4.08 10.27 14.70
N LEU A 39 -4.60 9.09 14.35
CA LEU A 39 -5.12 8.13 15.33
C LEU A 39 -4.02 7.56 16.23
N LEU A 40 -2.85 7.24 15.66
CA LEU A 40 -1.69 6.80 16.44
C LEU A 40 -1.25 7.86 17.45
N ALA A 41 -1.19 9.13 17.05
CA ALA A 41 -0.87 10.23 17.97
C ALA A 41 -1.87 10.28 19.14
N ARG A 42 -3.18 10.16 18.85
CA ARG A 42 -4.21 10.12 19.90
C ARG A 42 -4.08 8.91 20.82
N VAL A 43 -3.76 7.73 20.29
CA VAL A 43 -3.52 6.53 21.11
C VAL A 43 -2.34 6.75 22.05
N ILE A 44 -1.27 7.38 21.59
CA ILE A 44 -0.10 7.71 22.43
C ILE A 44 -0.46 8.73 23.51
N GLU A 45 -1.26 9.74 23.19
CA GLU A 45 -1.63 10.81 24.11
C GLU A 45 -2.70 10.41 25.14
N GLN A 46 -3.66 9.56 24.76
CA GLN A 46 -4.91 9.38 25.51
C GLN A 46 -5.13 7.97 26.03
N ALA A 47 -4.50 6.96 25.43
CA ALA A 47 -4.83 5.57 25.75
C ALA A 47 -3.90 5.01 26.82
N GLN A 48 -4.48 4.52 27.92
CA GLN A 48 -3.83 3.50 28.74
C GLN A 48 -3.85 2.18 27.95
N VAL A 49 -2.83 1.99 27.12
CA VAL A 49 -2.67 0.78 26.31
C VAL A 49 -2.00 -0.28 27.18
N SER A 50 -2.62 -1.47 27.29
CA SER A 50 -1.97 -2.61 27.96
C SER A 50 -0.76 -3.10 27.15
N ALA A 51 0.12 -3.88 27.78
CA ALA A 51 1.25 -4.48 27.08
C ALA A 51 0.80 -5.39 25.91
N GLU A 52 -0.29 -6.15 26.08
CA GLU A 52 -0.85 -6.96 25.00
C GLU A 52 -1.35 -6.10 23.84
N GLN A 53 -2.10 -5.04 24.13
CA GLN A 53 -2.64 -4.13 23.12
C GLN A 53 -1.53 -3.40 22.35
N ALA A 54 -0.46 -3.01 23.03
CA ALA A 54 0.70 -2.39 22.41
C ALA A 54 1.43 -3.37 21.49
N SER A 55 1.63 -4.61 21.94
CA SER A 55 2.22 -5.68 21.13
C SER A 55 1.39 -5.96 19.87
N GLU A 56 0.07 -6.03 20.01
CA GLU A 56 -0.84 -6.23 18.88
C GLU A 56 -0.81 -5.07 17.89
N LEU A 57 -0.78 -3.82 18.39
CA LEU A 57 -0.65 -2.63 17.55
C LEU A 57 0.66 -2.62 16.74
N VAL A 58 1.76 -3.02 17.36
CA VAL A 58 3.07 -3.18 16.68
C VAL A 58 2.97 -4.27 15.62
N ALA A 59 2.35 -5.42 15.93
CA ALA A 59 2.17 -6.49 14.97
C ALA A 59 1.32 -6.06 13.76
N ARG A 60 0.21 -5.36 13.97
CA ARG A 60 -0.62 -4.80 12.88
C ARG A 60 0.17 -3.80 12.04
N SER A 61 0.94 -2.92 12.67
CA SER A 61 1.78 -1.94 11.96
C SER A 61 2.84 -2.60 11.08
N ARG A 62 3.44 -3.71 11.53
CA ARG A 62 4.38 -4.50 10.71
C ARG A 62 3.69 -5.10 9.49
N ARG A 63 2.50 -5.69 9.67
CA ARG A 63 1.71 -6.26 8.55
C ARG A 63 1.35 -5.21 7.50
N VAL A 64 0.91 -4.01 7.92
CA VAL A 64 0.60 -2.91 6.99
C VAL A 64 1.85 -2.52 6.20
N LYS A 65 3.01 -2.42 6.85
CA LYS A 65 4.29 -2.12 6.18
C LYS A 65 4.69 -3.20 5.18
N GLU A 66 4.60 -4.47 5.56
CA GLU A 66 4.93 -5.60 4.68
C GLU A 66 4.01 -5.65 3.46
N ALA A 67 2.70 -5.43 3.65
CA ALA A 67 1.75 -5.35 2.56
C ALA A 67 2.08 -4.19 1.60
N ALA A 68 2.39 -3.00 2.13
CA ALA A 68 2.77 -1.86 1.32
C ALA A 68 4.03 -2.11 0.48
N GLU A 69 5.02 -2.81 1.04
CA GLU A 69 6.24 -3.18 0.32
C GLU A 69 5.97 -4.19 -0.79
N GLN A 70 5.10 -5.17 -0.54
CA GLN A 70 4.65 -6.12 -1.57
C GLN A 70 3.90 -5.40 -2.71
N THR A 71 3.00 -4.48 -2.38
CA THR A 71 2.29 -3.65 -3.36
C THR A 71 3.26 -2.80 -4.19
N ARG A 72 4.27 -2.20 -3.55
CA ARG A 72 5.34 -1.44 -4.22
C ARG A 72 6.10 -2.31 -5.21
N GLN A 73 6.50 -3.51 -4.80
CA GLN A 73 7.20 -4.45 -5.67
C GLN A 73 6.33 -4.86 -6.87
N TRP A 74 5.04 -5.11 -6.64
CA TRP A 74 4.10 -5.44 -7.71
C TRP A 74 3.98 -4.34 -8.77
N PHE A 75 3.90 -3.07 -8.35
CA PHE A 75 3.89 -1.93 -9.28
C PHE A 75 5.20 -1.81 -10.05
N ALA A 76 6.34 -2.02 -9.39
CA ALA A 76 7.65 -2.01 -10.04
C ALA A 76 7.76 -3.10 -11.12
N ASP A 77 7.31 -4.32 -10.82
CA ASP A 77 7.29 -5.44 -11.76
C ASP A 77 6.37 -5.17 -12.95
N ARG A 78 5.18 -4.59 -12.71
CA ARG A 78 4.25 -4.21 -13.79
C ARG A 78 4.85 -3.15 -14.70
N LEU A 79 5.48 -2.13 -14.14
CA LEU A 79 6.15 -1.08 -14.90
C LEU A 79 7.28 -1.66 -15.78
N ALA A 80 8.09 -2.56 -15.23
CA ALA A 80 9.16 -3.24 -15.97
C ALA A 80 8.60 -4.06 -17.16
N ARG A 81 7.50 -4.80 -16.95
CA ARG A 81 6.82 -5.55 -18.02
C ARG A 81 6.28 -4.62 -19.12
N MET A 82 5.66 -3.50 -18.76
CA MET A 82 5.15 -2.51 -19.72
C MET A 82 6.29 -1.90 -20.57
N GLN A 83 7.42 -1.56 -19.94
CA GLN A 83 8.59 -1.05 -20.66
C GLN A 83 9.18 -2.08 -21.62
N LYS A 84 9.26 -3.35 -21.21
CA LYS A 84 9.68 -4.46 -22.09
C LYS A 84 8.75 -4.60 -23.30
N GLY A 85 7.43 -4.60 -23.08
CA GLY A 85 6.43 -4.62 -24.15
C GLY A 85 6.61 -3.47 -25.14
N ARG A 86 6.79 -2.24 -24.64
CA ARG A 86 7.00 -1.04 -25.48
C ARG A 86 8.28 -1.13 -26.31
N ARG A 87 9.37 -1.69 -25.77
CA ARG A 87 10.62 -1.92 -26.50
C ARG A 87 10.43 -2.95 -27.61
N SER A 88 9.75 -4.07 -27.33
CA SER A 88 9.46 -5.11 -28.33
C SER A 88 8.60 -4.58 -29.48
N VAL A 89 7.56 -3.80 -29.19
CA VAL A 89 6.70 -3.20 -30.22
C VAL A 89 7.48 -2.23 -31.11
N LYS A 90 8.32 -1.37 -30.53
CA LYS A 90 9.19 -0.47 -31.30
C LYS A 90 10.16 -1.23 -32.21
N ALA A 91 10.78 -2.30 -31.71
CA ALA A 91 11.70 -3.12 -32.50
C ALA A 91 10.97 -3.75 -33.70
N TYR A 92 9.77 -4.29 -33.49
CA TYR A 92 8.96 -4.86 -34.55
C TYR A 92 8.56 -3.83 -35.62
N GLN A 93 8.12 -2.65 -35.20
CA GLN A 93 7.77 -1.56 -36.12
C GLN A 93 8.97 -1.06 -36.95
N ASN A 94 10.16 -1.02 -36.35
CA ASN A 94 11.39 -0.65 -37.05
C ASN A 94 11.79 -1.70 -38.10
N ILE A 95 11.68 -2.99 -37.79
CA ILE A 95 11.93 -4.07 -38.77
C ILE A 95 10.94 -3.97 -39.92
N LYS A 96 9.64 -3.80 -39.63
CA LYS A 96 8.59 -3.66 -40.65
C LYS A 96 8.86 -2.48 -41.60
N ARG A 97 9.25 -1.32 -41.07
CA ARG A 97 9.56 -0.12 -41.88
C ARG A 97 10.84 -0.24 -42.72
N ASN A 98 11.80 -1.06 -42.30
CA ASN A 98 13.04 -1.28 -43.06
C ASN A 98 12.90 -2.37 -44.15
N GLN A 99 11.75 -3.04 -44.22
CA GLN A 99 11.42 -4.05 -45.24
C GLN A 99 10.47 -3.53 -46.33
N GLU A 100 10.02 -2.27 -46.21
CA GLU A 100 9.31 -1.50 -47.24
C GLU A 100 10.31 -0.57 -47.95
#